data_AF-A0A9W8CY45-F1
#
_entry.id   AF-A0A9W8CY45-F1
#
_cell.length_a   1.000
_cell.length_b   1.000
_cell.length_c   1.000
_cell.angle_alpha   90.00
_cell.angle_beta   90.00
_cell.angle_gamma   90.00
#
_symmetry.space_group_name_H-M   'P 1'
#
loop_
_entity.id
_entity.type
_entity.pdbx_description
1 polymer ?
#
loop_
_entity_poly.entity_id
_entity_poly.type
_entity_poly.pdbx_seq_one_letter_code
_entity_poly.pdbx_strand_id
1 'polypeptide(L)'
;GWMPFATTLSIELFRDTTTILDGLQHGLPHPPTVGALPADDNHFVRVSLNNQTIKVPTCAANGKHHPKLGTAYCSLPAFFEHLAQVIPADGELDAECGTKPEGFKH
;
A
#
# COMPACT_ATOMS: atom_id res chain seq x y z
N GLY A 1 18.29 8.91 -16.72
CA GLY A 1 19.23 9.89 -16.13
C GLY A 1 19.46 9.51 -14.68
N TRP A 2 20.64 9.79 -14.14
CA TRP A 2 20.92 9.60 -12.72
C TRP A 2 20.03 10.52 -11.86
N MET A 3 19.65 10.09 -10.65
CA MET A 3 18.83 10.92 -9.77
C MET A 3 19.62 12.15 -9.28
N PRO A 4 19.05 13.37 -9.33
CA PRO A 4 19.72 14.54 -8.79
C PRO A 4 19.91 14.43 -7.28
N PHE A 5 20.88 15.18 -6.75
CA PHE A 5 21.04 15.33 -5.31
C PHE A 5 19.75 15.85 -4.67
N ALA A 6 19.47 15.38 -3.45
CA ALA A 6 18.22 15.69 -2.72
C ALA A 6 16.94 15.26 -3.45
N THR A 7 17.00 14.19 -4.26
CA THR A 7 15.78 13.53 -4.73
C THR A 7 15.02 12.92 -3.56
N THR A 8 13.72 13.18 -3.50
CA THR A 8 12.84 12.64 -2.46
C THR A 8 11.82 11.69 -3.07
N LEU A 9 11.85 10.43 -2.62
CA LEU A 9 10.76 9.48 -2.81
C LEU A 9 9.91 9.48 -1.54
N SER A 10 8.62 9.74 -1.67
CA SER A 10 7.67 9.66 -0.55
C SER A 10 6.62 8.59 -0.83
N ILE A 11 6.44 7.70 0.13
CA ILE A 11 5.36 6.72 0.16
C ILE A 11 4.50 7.07 1.38
N GLU A 12 3.29 7.54 1.14
CA GLU A 12 2.38 8.04 2.16
C GLU A 12 1.20 7.08 2.30
N LEU A 13 0.90 6.66 3.53
CA LEU A 13 -0.24 5.81 3.86
C LEU A 13 -1.36 6.68 4.46
N PHE A 14 -2.55 6.55 3.91
CA PHE A 14 -3.76 7.23 4.32
C PHE A 14 -4.79 6.23 4.78
N ARG A 15 -5.66 6.66 5.69
CA ARG A 15 -6.88 5.94 6.08
C ARG A 15 -8.09 6.78 5.72
N ASP A 16 -9.01 6.21 4.96
CA ASP A 16 -10.32 6.81 4.71
C ASP A 16 -11.17 6.69 5.98
N THR A 17 -11.59 7.84 6.49
CA THR A 17 -12.45 7.94 7.69
C THR A 17 -13.92 8.12 7.33
N THR A 18 -14.26 8.26 6.05
CA THR A 18 -15.64 8.45 5.61
C THR A 18 -16.48 7.18 5.79
N THR A 19 -15.88 5.99 5.64
CA THR A 19 -16.49 4.69 5.98
C THR A 19 -16.75 4.51 7.47
N ILE A 20 -15.94 5.12 8.35
CA ILE A 20 -16.19 5.07 9.81
C ILE A 20 -17.42 5.91 10.19
N LEU A 21 -17.64 7.02 9.50
CA LEU A 21 -18.83 7.86 9.70
C LEU A 21 -20.10 7.19 9.19
N ASP A 22 -20.02 6.43 8.10
CA ASP A 22 -21.13 5.63 7.55
C ASP A 22 -21.49 4.44 8.48
N GLY A 23 -20.47 3.76 9.03
CA GLY A 23 -20.64 2.64 9.97
C GLY A 23 -21.27 3.02 11.32
N LEU A 24 -21.23 4.31 11.71
CA LEU A 24 -21.95 4.79 12.90
C LEU A 24 -23.47 4.89 12.69
N GLN A 25 -23.96 4.77 11.45
CA GLN A 25 -25.39 4.85 11.12
C GLN A 25 -26.09 3.48 10.99
N HIS A 26 -25.33 2.38 10.90
CA HIS A 26 -25.91 1.04 10.70
C HIS A 26 -25.28 -0.03 11.60
N GLY A 27 -25.90 -0.24 12.77
CA GLY A 27 -25.87 -1.52 13.49
C GLY A 27 -24.72 -1.75 14.47
N LEU A 28 -25.00 -2.58 15.48
CA LEU A 28 -24.11 -2.93 16.58
C LEU A 28 -22.77 -3.50 16.09
N PRO A 29 -21.64 -3.21 16.77
CA PRO A 29 -20.32 -3.69 16.38
C PRO A 29 -20.23 -5.22 16.51
N HIS A 30 -19.97 -5.90 15.40
CA HIS A 30 -19.60 -7.32 15.42
C HIS A 30 -18.15 -7.48 15.89
N PRO A 31 -17.85 -8.47 16.75
CA PRO A 31 -16.49 -8.73 17.20
C PRO A 31 -15.60 -9.21 16.04
N PRO A 32 -14.34 -8.75 15.96
CA PRO A 32 -13.42 -9.19 14.91
C PRO A 32 -13.08 -10.68 15.09
N THR A 33 -13.17 -11.45 14.01
CA THR A 33 -12.73 -12.85 13.97
C THR A 33 -11.23 -12.87 13.67
N VAL A 34 -10.46 -13.50 14.55
CA VAL A 34 -8.99 -13.63 14.42
C VAL A 34 -8.69 -14.66 13.33
N GLY A 35 -8.04 -14.24 12.23
CA GLY A 35 -7.52 -15.17 11.21
C GLY A 35 -7.61 -14.73 9.74
N ALA A 36 -8.29 -13.62 9.43
CA ALA A 36 -8.28 -13.05 8.08
C ALA A 36 -7.19 -11.99 7.95
N LEU A 37 -6.40 -12.03 6.87
CA LEU A 37 -5.62 -10.88 6.39
C LEU A 37 -6.54 -9.65 6.45
N PRO A 38 -6.08 -8.50 6.98
CA PRO A 38 -6.92 -7.32 7.02
C PRO A 38 -7.33 -7.00 5.57
N ALA A 39 -8.61 -7.21 5.27
CA ALA A 39 -9.26 -6.61 4.11
C ALA A 39 -9.33 -5.12 4.43
N ASP A 40 -8.19 -4.44 4.32
CA ASP A 40 -8.04 -3.05 4.72
C ASP A 40 -8.50 -2.15 3.55
N ASP A 41 -9.78 -2.27 3.21
CA ASP A 41 -10.46 -1.52 2.15
C ASP A 41 -10.48 0.00 2.43
N ASN A 42 -10.04 0.41 3.62
CA ASN A 42 -10.01 1.79 4.06
C ASN A 42 -8.62 2.42 3.99
N HIS A 43 -7.58 1.70 3.57
CA HIS A 43 -6.23 2.25 3.47
C HIS A 43 -5.81 2.50 2.01
N PHE A 44 -5.17 3.65 1.81
CA PHE A 44 -4.74 4.10 0.51
C PHE A 44 -3.29 4.58 0.54
N VAL A 45 -2.56 4.34 -0.53
CA VAL A 45 -1.16 4.71 -0.68
C VAL A 45 -1.02 5.74 -1.79
N ARG A 46 -0.23 6.78 -1.55
CA ARG A 46 0.25 7.71 -2.58
C ARG A 46 1.76 7.65 -2.65
N VAL A 47 2.28 7.59 -3.86
CA VAL A 47 3.72 7.63 -4.12
C VAL A 47 4.05 8.93 -4.84
N SER A 48 5.11 9.61 -4.43
CA SER A 48 5.62 10.78 -5.15
C SER A 48 7.14 10.79 -5.24
N LEU A 49 7.64 11.33 -6.35
CA LEU A 49 9.05 11.59 -6.61
C LEU A 49 9.22 13.08 -6.84
N ASN A 50 9.99 13.76 -6.00
CA ASN A 50 10.18 15.21 -6.06
C ASN A 50 8.85 15.97 -6.11
N ASN A 51 7.92 15.58 -5.23
CA ASN A 51 6.56 16.10 -5.12
C ASN A 51 5.67 15.87 -6.36
N GLN A 52 6.11 15.07 -7.33
CA GLN A 52 5.28 14.63 -8.46
C GLN A 52 4.68 13.26 -8.14
N THR A 53 3.36 13.16 -8.17
CA THR A 53 2.66 11.89 -7.96
C THR A 53 3.04 10.87 -9.03
N ILE A 54 3.48 9.70 -8.59
CA ILE A 54 3.72 8.54 -9.44
C ILE A 54 2.42 7.77 -9.61
N LYS A 55 2.04 7.48 -10.86
CA LYS A 55 0.92 6.61 -11.18
C LYS A 55 1.38 5.16 -11.14
N VAL A 56 0.99 4.44 -10.10
CA VAL A 56 1.27 3.01 -9.98
C VAL A 56 0.30 2.23 -10.91
N PRO A 57 0.80 1.42 -11.86
CA PRO A 57 -0.05 0.84 -12.92
C PRO A 57 -1.21 -0.03 -12.41
N THR A 58 -0.99 -0.85 -11.38
CA THR A 58 -2.01 -1.74 -10.80
C THR A 58 -3.19 -0.98 -10.19
N CYS A 59 -2.98 0.29 -9.84
CA CYS A 59 -3.97 1.14 -9.20
C CYS A 59 -4.91 1.83 -10.21
N ALA A 60 -4.62 1.75 -11.52
CA ALA A 60 -5.42 2.40 -12.55
C ALA A 60 -6.79 1.73 -12.78
N ALA A 61 -6.91 0.44 -12.46
CA ALA A 61 -8.16 -0.30 -12.62
C ALA A 61 -9.23 0.18 -11.62
N ASN A 62 -10.51 0.08 -12.03
CA ASN A 62 -11.63 0.38 -11.16
C ASN A 62 -11.59 -0.49 -9.89
N GLY A 63 -11.84 0.11 -8.73
CA GLY A 63 -11.77 -0.57 -7.43
C GLY A 63 -10.36 -0.75 -6.86
N LYS A 64 -9.31 -0.31 -7.59
CA LYS A 64 -7.90 -0.36 -7.14
C LYS A 64 -7.37 1.01 -6.68
N HIS A 65 -8.25 1.99 -6.56
CA HIS A 65 -7.95 3.34 -6.10
C HIS A 65 -9.16 3.96 -5.40
N HIS A 66 -8.90 5.04 -4.66
CA HIS A 66 -9.92 5.76 -3.93
C HIS A 66 -10.98 6.33 -4.90
N PRO A 67 -12.29 6.10 -4.69
CA PRO A 67 -13.33 6.45 -5.65
C PRO A 67 -13.45 7.96 -5.91
N LYS A 68 -13.20 8.79 -4.89
CA LYS A 68 -13.26 10.27 -4.99
C LYS A 68 -11.92 10.95 -5.30
N LEU A 69 -10.82 10.47 -4.73
CA LEU A 69 -9.48 11.07 -4.88
C LEU A 69 -8.72 10.54 -6.12
N GLY A 70 -9.22 9.48 -6.75
CA GLY A 70 -8.72 8.96 -8.02
C GLY A 70 -7.44 8.12 -7.90
N THR A 71 -6.83 7.83 -9.06
CA THR A 71 -5.72 6.87 -9.21
C THR A 71 -4.41 7.28 -8.51
N ALA A 72 -4.33 8.51 -7.98
CA ALA A 72 -3.21 8.94 -7.15
C ALA A 72 -3.22 8.28 -5.75
N TYR A 73 -4.37 7.78 -5.32
CA TYR A 73 -4.58 7.13 -4.03
C TYR A 73 -4.91 5.67 -4.28
N CYS A 74 -3.87 4.86 -4.41
CA CYS A 74 -3.98 3.43 -4.67
C CYS A 74 -4.55 2.70 -3.47
N SER A 75 -5.39 1.68 -3.65
CA SER A 75 -5.76 0.84 -2.51
C SER A 75 -4.54 0.06 -2.00
N LEU A 76 -4.45 -0.15 -0.69
CA LEU A 76 -3.31 -0.84 -0.08
C LEU A 76 -3.06 -2.24 -0.71
N PRO A 77 -4.09 -3.08 -0.99
CA PRO A 77 -3.88 -4.36 -1.68
C PRO A 77 -3.32 -4.20 -3.10
N ALA A 78 -3.82 -3.24 -3.88
CA ALA A 78 -3.36 -2.98 -5.24
C ALA A 78 -1.90 -2.51 -5.29
N PHE A 79 -1.47 -1.77 -4.27
CA PHE A 79 -0.08 -1.35 -4.10
C PHE A 79 0.83 -2.56 -3.83
N PHE A 80 0.43 -3.46 -2.92
CA PHE A 80 1.19 -4.69 -2.66
C PHE A 80 1.22 -5.65 -3.86
N GLU A 81 0.13 -5.76 -4.63
CA GLU A 81 0.12 -6.52 -5.89
C GLU A 81 1.20 -6.02 -6.87
N HIS A 82 1.48 -4.72 -6.89
CA HIS A 82 2.57 -4.18 -7.69
C HIS A 82 3.94 -4.55 -7.14
N LEU A 83 4.13 -4.39 -5.82
CA LEU A 83 5.40 -4.67 -5.17
C LEU A 83 5.77 -6.15 -5.20
N ALA A 84 4.80 -7.06 -5.16
CA ALA A 84 5.03 -8.50 -5.24
C ALA A 84 5.75 -8.96 -6.53
N GLN A 85 5.77 -8.10 -7.57
CA GLN A 85 6.48 -8.39 -8.82
C GLN A 85 7.98 -8.08 -8.75
N VAL A 86 8.40 -7.28 -7.77
CA VAL A 86 9.78 -6.75 -7.67
C VAL A 86 10.45 -7.04 -6.34
N ILE A 87 9.67 -7.35 -5.30
CA ILE A 87 10.19 -7.80 -4.02
C ILE A 87 10.52 -9.29 -4.17
N PRO A 88 11.79 -9.69 -3.99
CA PRO A 88 12.19 -11.09 -4.08
C PRO A 88 11.50 -11.92 -3.01
N ALA A 89 11.32 -13.21 -3.29
CA ALA A 89 10.72 -14.12 -2.34
C ALA A 89 11.65 -14.32 -1.11
N ASP A 90 11.08 -14.83 -0.02
CA ASP A 90 11.84 -15.17 1.16
C ASP A 90 12.99 -16.14 0.82
N GLY A 91 14.22 -15.76 1.20
CA GLY A 91 15.43 -16.55 0.96
C GLY A 91 16.09 -16.31 -0.41
N GLU A 92 15.41 -15.70 -1.37
CA GLU A 92 16.03 -15.28 -2.65
C GLU A 92 17.01 -14.13 -2.41
N LEU A 93 16.63 -13.20 -1.52
CA LEU A 93 17.51 -12.10 -1.10
C LEU A 93 18.76 -12.62 -0.36
N ASP A 94 18.66 -13.75 0.35
CA ASP A 94 19.80 -14.40 1.03
C ASP A 94 20.78 -15.01 0.01
N ALA A 95 20.27 -15.57 -1.09
CA ALA A 95 21.08 -16.13 -2.17
C ALA A 95 21.85 -15.05 -2.95
N GLU A 96 21.23 -13.88 -3.17
CA GLU A 96 21.83 -12.79 -3.94
C GLU A 96 22.76 -11.89 -3.09
N CYS A 97 22.45 -11.69 -1.80
CA CYS A 97 23.15 -10.71 -0.95
C CYS A 97 23.99 -11.34 0.19
N GLY A 98 23.87 -12.64 0.45
CA GLY A 98 24.82 -13.40 1.26
C GLY A 98 24.65 -13.38 2.78
N THR A 99 23.63 -12.74 3.36
CA THR A 99 23.18 -12.94 4.75
C THR A 99 21.80 -12.34 5.01
N LYS A 100 21.04 -12.99 5.90
CA LYS A 100 19.76 -12.48 6.40
C LYS A 100 20.01 -11.26 7.31
N PRO A 101 19.47 -10.07 7.02
CA PRO A 101 19.54 -8.98 7.97
C PRO A 101 18.73 -9.36 9.22
N GLU A 102 19.36 -9.27 10.39
CA GLU A 102 18.70 -9.55 11.67
C GLU A 102 17.53 -8.58 11.86
N GLY A 103 16.29 -9.09 11.89
CA GLY A 103 15.11 -8.32 12.30
C GLY A 103 13.85 -8.44 11.45
N PHE A 104 13.89 -9.08 10.28
CA PHE A 104 12.67 -9.36 9.51
C PHE A 104 12.07 -10.71 9.92
N LYS A 105 11.03 -10.67 10.77
CA LYS A 105 10.15 -11.81 11.05
C LYS A 105 8.76 -11.52 10.50
N HIS A 106 8.24 -12.46 9.70
CA HIS A 106 6.83 -12.54 9.30
C HIS A 106 5.95 -12.98 10.47
#